data_AF-A0A763VTL2-F1
#
_entry.id   AF-A0A763VTL2-F1
#
_cell.length_a   1.000
_cell.length_b   1.000
_cell.length_c   1.000
_cell.angle_alpha   90.00
_cell.angle_beta   90.00
_cell.angle_gamma   90.00
#
_symmetry.space_group_name_H-M   'P 1'
#
loop_
_entity.id
_entity.type
_entity.pdbx_description
1 polymer ?
#
loop_
_entity_poly.entity_id
_entity_poly.type
_entity_poly.pdbx_seq_one_letter_code
_entity_poly.pdbx_strand_id
1 'polypeptide(L)'
;MTVDSNTSSGRGNDPEQIDLIELLLQLWRGKMTIIVAVVIAILLAVGYLMIAKEKWTSTAIITQPDAAQVATYTNALNVLYGGNAPKISEVQANFISRFSSAFSALSEALDNQKEREKLTIEQSVKGQALPLSVSYVS
;
A
#
# COMPACT_ATOMS: atom_id res chain seq x y z
N MET A 1 16.89 -55.55 56.98
CA MET A 1 16.45 -55.52 55.57
C MET A 1 15.66 -54.24 55.37
N THR A 2 16.19 -53.38 54.49
CA THR A 2 15.66 -52.10 54.05
C THR A 2 14.53 -52.33 53.04
N VAL A 3 13.53 -51.44 53.05
CA VAL A 3 12.61 -51.30 51.92
C VAL A 3 12.42 -49.80 51.70
N ASP A 4 13.26 -49.23 50.84
CA ASP A 4 13.16 -47.87 50.34
C ASP A 4 12.05 -47.83 49.29
N SER A 5 10.91 -47.23 49.63
CA SER A 5 9.82 -46.99 48.67
C SER A 5 10.10 -45.73 47.86
N ASN A 6 10.75 -45.95 46.73
CA ASN A 6 10.97 -44.97 45.67
C ASN A 6 9.61 -44.67 45.00
N THR A 7 9.03 -43.49 45.27
CA THR A 7 7.84 -43.00 44.55
C THR A 7 8.25 -41.87 43.62
N SER A 8 8.57 -42.27 42.39
CA SER A 8 8.67 -41.37 41.25
C SER A 8 7.26 -41.07 40.72
N SER A 9 6.85 -39.80 40.74
CA SER A 9 6.10 -39.20 39.62
C SER A 9 5.66 -37.77 39.93
N GLY A 10 6.37 -36.83 39.33
CA GLY A 10 5.80 -35.73 38.54
C GLY A 10 4.65 -34.94 39.15
N ARG A 11 4.98 -33.75 39.66
CA ARG A 11 4.19 -32.56 39.34
C ARG A 11 5.11 -31.35 39.37
N GLY A 12 5.82 -31.17 38.26
CA GLY A 12 6.38 -29.86 37.92
C GLY A 12 5.22 -28.89 37.87
N ASN A 13 5.13 -28.03 38.87
CA ASN A 13 4.48 -26.73 38.70
C ASN A 13 5.44 -25.91 37.83
N ASP A 14 5.53 -26.25 36.55
CA ASP A 14 6.25 -25.42 35.59
C ASP A 14 5.34 -24.23 35.29
N PRO A 15 5.70 -23.00 35.70
CA PRO A 15 4.91 -21.80 35.44
C PRO A 15 4.90 -21.41 33.95
N GLU A 16 5.45 -22.25 33.06
CA GLU A 16 5.63 -21.97 31.63
C GLU A 16 4.59 -22.61 30.72
N GLN A 17 3.72 -23.50 31.22
CA GLN A 17 2.63 -24.06 30.41
C GLN A 17 1.32 -23.29 30.69
N ILE A 18 1.02 -22.35 29.78
CA ILE A 18 -0.28 -21.66 29.75
C ILE A 18 -1.37 -22.70 29.45
N ASP A 19 -2.25 -22.98 30.41
CA ASP A 19 -3.34 -23.94 30.26
C ASP A 19 -4.54 -23.31 29.50
N LEU A 20 -4.72 -23.75 28.25
CA LEU A 20 -5.75 -23.22 27.33
C LEU A 20 -7.18 -23.51 27.83
N ILE A 21 -7.37 -24.61 28.57
CA ILE A 21 -8.69 -25.01 29.08
C ILE A 21 -9.11 -24.13 30.27
N GLU A 22 -8.17 -23.77 31.13
CA GLU A 22 -8.42 -22.87 32.26
C GLU A 22 -8.76 -21.45 31.78
N LEU A 23 -8.07 -20.96 30.75
CA LEU A 23 -8.42 -19.71 30.06
C LEU A 23 -9.83 -19.72 29.47
N LEU A 24 -10.25 -20.83 28.85
CA LEU A 24 -11.59 -20.96 28.25
C LEU A 24 -12.70 -20.95 29.32
N LEU A 25 -12.49 -21.63 30.45
CA LEU A 25 -13.39 -21.62 31.60
C LEU A 25 -13.45 -20.22 32.25
N GLN A 26 -12.32 -19.53 32.35
CA GLN A 26 -12.26 -18.15 32.85
C GLN A 26 -13.03 -17.17 31.95
N LEU A 27 -12.94 -17.34 30.63
CA LEU A 27 -13.71 -16.59 29.65
C LEU A 27 -15.22 -16.88 29.77
N TRP A 28 -15.60 -18.15 29.95
CA TRP A 28 -17.01 -18.55 30.10
C TRP A 28 -17.66 -18.00 31.38
N ARG A 29 -16.89 -17.92 32.48
CA ARG A 29 -17.34 -17.31 33.75
C ARG A 29 -17.45 -15.79 33.67
N GLY A 30 -16.61 -15.17 32.84
CA GLY A 30 -16.57 -13.72 32.57
C GLY A 30 -17.55 -13.24 31.49
N LYS A 31 -18.51 -14.05 31.04
CA LYS A 31 -19.40 -13.71 29.90
C LYS A 31 -20.02 -12.30 29.94
N MET A 32 -20.39 -11.79 31.12
CA MET A 32 -20.96 -10.44 31.25
C MET A 32 -19.92 -9.33 31.03
N THR A 33 -18.69 -9.48 31.53
CA THR A 33 -17.63 -8.49 31.30
C THR A 33 -17.20 -8.49 29.84
N ILE A 34 -17.21 -9.65 29.18
CA ILE A 34 -16.97 -9.78 27.73
C ILE A 34 -18.05 -9.06 26.94
N ILE A 35 -19.33 -9.30 27.25
CA ILE A 35 -20.44 -8.64 26.55
C ILE A 35 -20.34 -7.11 26.69
N VAL A 36 -20.09 -6.61 27.90
CA VAL A 36 -19.93 -5.17 28.14
C VAL A 36 -18.73 -4.60 27.37
N ALA A 37 -17.59 -5.29 27.39
CA ALA A 37 -16.40 -4.87 26.66
C ALA A 37 -16.64 -4.84 25.13
N VAL A 38 -17.34 -5.83 24.59
CA VAL A 38 -17.73 -5.90 23.17
C VAL A 38 -18.66 -4.75 22.80
N VAL A 39 -19.65 -4.44 23.63
CA VAL A 39 -20.56 -3.31 23.39
C VAL A 39 -19.80 -1.98 23.37
N ILE A 40 -18.88 -1.75 24.31
CA ILE A 40 -18.05 -0.54 24.34
C ILE A 40 -17.17 -0.45 23.09
N ALA A 41 -16.56 -1.57 22.66
CA ALA A 41 -15.74 -1.61 21.45
C ALA A 41 -16.57 -1.29 20.18
N ILE A 42 -17.80 -1.80 20.09
CA ILE A 42 -18.71 -1.49 18.97
C ILE A 42 -19.09 -0.01 18.96
N LEU A 43 -19.41 0.57 20.12
CA LEU A 43 -19.73 2.00 20.22
C LEU A 43 -18.56 2.88 19.78
N LEU A 44 -17.33 2.53 20.18
CA LEU A 44 -16.12 3.23 19.73
C LEU A 44 -15.88 3.06 18.22
N ALA A 45 -16.12 1.87 17.67
CA ALA A 45 -15.97 1.62 16.23
C ALA A 45 -16.97 2.43 15.38
N VAL A 46 -18.24 2.48 15.80
CA VAL A 46 -19.27 3.29 15.13
C VAL A 46 -18.94 4.78 15.25
N GLY A 47 -18.52 5.24 16.43
CA GLY A 47 -18.07 6.63 16.62
C GLY A 47 -16.88 6.99 15.74
N TYR A 48 -15.93 6.06 15.56
CA TYR A 48 -14.78 6.24 14.68
C TYR A 48 -15.19 6.34 13.20
N LEU A 49 -16.08 5.47 12.72
CA LEU A 49 -16.59 5.50 11.34
C LEU A 49 -17.23 6.84 10.95
N MET A 50 -17.87 7.53 11.89
CA MET A 50 -18.51 8.83 11.64
C MET A 50 -17.50 9.99 11.51
N ILE A 51 -16.28 9.82 12.01
CA ILE A 51 -15.21 10.85 12.01
C ILE A 51 -14.15 10.54 10.95
N ALA A 52 -13.92 9.26 10.66
CA ALA A 52 -12.94 8.81 9.70
C ALA A 52 -13.29 9.32 8.30
N LYS A 53 -12.45 10.22 7.76
CA LYS A 53 -12.57 10.66 6.38
C LYS A 53 -12.29 9.48 5.45
N GLU A 54 -13.20 9.26 4.51
CA GLU A 54 -13.03 8.29 3.44
C GLU A 54 -11.82 8.67 2.58
N LYS A 55 -11.08 7.68 2.09
CA LYS A 55 -9.98 7.87 1.15
C LYS A 55 -10.29 7.08 -0.11
N TRP A 56 -10.44 7.79 -1.22
CA TRP A 56 -10.72 7.19 -2.53
C TRP A 56 -9.44 7.20 -3.37
N THR A 57 -9.02 6.01 -3.80
CA THR A 57 -7.83 5.85 -4.64
C THR A 57 -8.24 5.69 -6.10
N SER A 58 -7.79 6.58 -6.97
CA SER A 58 -7.94 6.47 -8.42
C SER A 58 -6.61 6.04 -9.03
N THR A 59 -6.63 4.96 -9.83
CA THR A 59 -5.43 4.43 -10.51
C THR A 59 -5.61 4.47 -12.03
N ALA A 60 -4.56 4.89 -12.75
CA ALA A 60 -4.51 4.89 -14.20
C ALA A 60 -3.17 4.33 -14.69
N ILE A 61 -3.18 3.70 -15.88
CA ILE A 61 -1.99 3.16 -16.52
C ILE A 61 -1.67 4.00 -17.75
N ILE A 62 -0.43 4.48 -17.85
CA ILE A 62 0.05 5.40 -18.88
C ILE A 62 1.25 4.75 -19.59
N THR A 63 1.36 4.95 -20.90
CA THR A 63 2.50 4.47 -21.70
C THR A 63 2.99 5.57 -22.64
N GLN A 64 4.07 5.30 -23.38
CA GLN A 64 4.55 6.20 -24.42
C GLN A 64 3.47 6.43 -25.50
N PRO A 65 3.40 7.64 -26.09
CA PRO A 65 2.41 7.94 -27.11
C PRO A 65 2.65 7.11 -28.38
N ASP A 66 1.60 6.84 -29.13
CA ASP A 66 1.72 6.12 -30.41
C ASP A 66 2.34 7.03 -31.49
N ALA A 67 2.94 6.42 -32.52
CA ALA A 67 3.61 7.12 -33.61
C ALA A 67 2.67 8.12 -34.31
N ALA A 68 1.41 7.74 -34.50
CA ALA A 68 0.39 8.61 -35.09
C ALA A 68 0.12 9.87 -34.24
N GLN A 69 0.21 9.76 -32.91
CA GLN A 69 -0.06 10.86 -31.99
C GLN A 69 1.06 11.90 -31.99
N VAL A 70 2.31 11.48 -32.25
CA VAL A 70 3.46 12.39 -32.32
C VAL A 70 3.84 12.79 -33.75
N ALA A 71 3.17 12.24 -34.78
CA ALA A 71 3.53 12.44 -36.19
C ALA A 71 3.65 13.92 -36.58
N THR A 72 2.69 14.76 -36.18
CA THR A 72 2.72 16.19 -36.46
C THR A 72 3.90 16.88 -35.79
N TYR A 73 4.22 16.53 -34.55
CA TYR A 73 5.35 17.09 -33.81
C TYR A 73 6.68 16.64 -34.42
N THR A 74 6.83 15.36 -34.75
CA THR A 74 8.00 14.82 -35.44
C THR A 74 8.19 15.46 -36.81
N ASN A 75 7.12 15.71 -37.56
CA ASN A 75 7.18 16.41 -38.84
C ASN A 75 7.68 17.86 -38.68
N ALA A 76 7.21 18.57 -37.66
CA ALA A 76 7.73 19.91 -37.37
C ALA A 76 9.23 19.87 -37.04
N LEU A 77 9.70 18.88 -36.27
CA LEU A 77 11.13 18.69 -36.00
C LEU A 77 11.92 18.36 -37.26
N ASN A 78 11.38 17.54 -38.16
CA ASN A 78 12.01 17.22 -39.44
C ASN A 78 12.18 18.47 -40.33
N VAL A 79 11.19 19.38 -40.31
CA VAL A 79 11.30 20.66 -41.05
C VAL A 79 12.35 21.57 -40.43
N LEU A 80 12.44 21.62 -39.10
CA LEU A 80 13.37 22.50 -38.38
C LEU A 80 14.82 22.02 -38.41
N TYR A 81 15.04 20.70 -38.31
CA TYR A 81 16.36 20.11 -38.10
C TYR A 81 16.85 19.28 -39.30
N GLY A 82 16.02 19.05 -40.33
CA GLY A 82 16.39 18.31 -41.53
C GLY A 82 16.94 16.93 -41.20
N GLY A 83 18.12 16.61 -41.73
CA GLY A 83 18.80 15.32 -41.49
C GLY A 83 19.26 15.08 -40.04
N ASN A 84 19.24 16.11 -39.18
CA ASN A 84 19.60 16.01 -37.77
C ASN A 84 18.38 15.88 -36.85
N ALA A 85 17.18 15.75 -37.40
CA ALA A 85 15.96 15.60 -36.61
C ALA A 85 15.96 14.27 -35.83
N PRO A 86 15.48 14.28 -34.58
CA PRO A 86 15.38 13.07 -33.78
C PRO A 86 14.37 12.09 -34.39
N LYS A 87 14.64 10.80 -34.25
CA LYS A 87 13.75 9.76 -34.76
C LYS A 87 12.43 9.77 -33.99
N ILE A 88 11.36 9.29 -34.62
CA ILE A 88 10.04 9.21 -33.98
C ILE A 88 10.06 8.41 -32.66
N SER A 89 10.85 7.35 -32.59
CA SER A 89 11.06 6.56 -31.36
C SER A 89 11.73 7.36 -30.23
N GLU A 90 12.67 8.23 -30.58
CA GLU A 90 13.33 9.12 -29.61
C GLU A 90 12.37 10.20 -29.12
N VAL A 91 11.52 10.72 -30.01
CA VAL A 91 10.45 11.66 -29.64
C VAL A 91 9.47 11.02 -28.66
N GLN A 92 9.04 9.77 -28.91
CA GLN A 92 8.17 9.01 -27.99
C GLN A 92 8.83 8.80 -26.62
N ALA A 93 10.10 8.36 -26.60
CA ALA A 93 10.85 8.13 -25.36
C ALA A 93 11.10 9.43 -24.58
N ASN A 94 11.43 10.53 -25.27
CA ASN A 94 11.64 11.83 -24.64
C ASN A 94 10.34 12.40 -24.07
N PHE A 95 9.20 12.19 -24.75
CA PHE A 95 7.90 12.63 -24.26
C PHE A 95 7.57 11.98 -22.91
N ILE A 96 7.64 10.65 -22.84
CA ILE A 96 7.26 9.93 -21.63
C ILE A 96 8.24 10.17 -20.48
N SER A 97 9.53 10.36 -20.79
CA SER A 97 10.54 10.76 -19.81
C SER A 97 10.21 12.13 -19.20
N ARG A 98 9.93 13.14 -20.03
CA ARG A 98 9.53 14.47 -19.57
C ARG A 98 8.23 14.45 -18.77
N PHE A 99 7.24 13.68 -19.22
CA PHE A 99 6.00 13.49 -18.48
C PHE A 99 6.27 12.90 -17.10
N SER A 100 7.05 11.82 -17.01
CA SER A 100 7.38 11.19 -15.73
C SER A 100 8.10 12.16 -14.79
N SER A 101 9.08 12.93 -15.27
CA SER A 101 9.79 13.90 -14.43
C SER A 101 8.88 15.02 -13.93
N ALA A 102 8.03 15.58 -14.81
CA ALA A 102 7.08 16.61 -14.43
C ALA A 102 6.03 16.07 -13.43
N PHE A 103 5.60 14.83 -13.61
CA PHE A 103 4.63 14.16 -12.74
C PHE A 103 5.20 13.87 -11.36
N SER A 104 6.46 13.42 -11.28
CA SER A 104 7.17 13.25 -10.00
C SER A 104 7.32 14.59 -9.27
N ALA A 105 7.67 15.67 -9.98
CA ALA A 105 7.73 17.01 -9.39
C ALA A 105 6.36 17.48 -8.87
N LEU A 106 5.27 17.18 -9.59
CA LEU A 106 3.91 17.48 -9.12
C LEU A 106 3.55 16.68 -7.86
N SER A 107 3.90 15.39 -7.83
CA SER A 107 3.71 14.51 -6.66
C SER A 107 4.39 15.08 -5.42
N GLU A 108 5.63 15.55 -5.54
CA GLU A 108 6.36 16.19 -4.44
C GLU A 108 5.76 17.55 -4.03
N ALA A 109 5.26 18.33 -4.99
CA ALA A 109 4.56 19.57 -4.69
C ALA A 109 3.24 19.33 -3.92
N LEU A 110 2.51 18.27 -4.25
CA LEU A 110 1.26 17.87 -3.58
C LEU A 110 1.52 17.32 -2.16
N ASP A 111 2.61 16.58 -1.96
CA ASP A 111 2.98 16.06 -0.63
C ASP A 111 3.40 17.18 0.35
N ASN A 112 3.90 18.30 -0.20
CA ASN A 112 4.29 19.49 0.57
C ASN A 112 3.12 20.42 0.94
N GLN A 113 1.88 20.10 0.58
CA GLN A 113 0.72 20.93 0.92
C GLN A 113 0.27 20.77 2.38
N LYS A 114 -0.49 21.77 2.87
CA LYS A 114 -1.07 21.77 4.22
C LYS A 114 -2.07 20.63 4.41
N GLU A 115 -2.87 20.35 3.38
CA GLU A 115 -3.64 19.12 3.25
C GLU A 115 -2.90 18.23 2.26
N ARG A 116 -2.35 17.12 2.76
CA ARG A 116 -1.49 16.26 1.94
C ARG A 116 -2.32 15.45 0.97
N GLU A 117 -2.03 15.61 -0.31
CA GLU A 117 -2.59 14.80 -1.38
C GLU A 117 -1.53 13.83 -1.87
N LYS A 118 -1.84 12.53 -1.84
CA LYS A 118 -0.86 11.50 -2.22
C LYS A 118 -1.05 11.16 -3.70
N LEU A 119 -0.14 11.67 -4.52
CA LEU A 119 0.00 11.30 -5.92
C LEU A 119 1.25 10.43 -6.08
N THR A 120 1.15 9.28 -6.74
CA THR A 120 2.31 8.40 -6.98
C THR A 120 2.42 8.03 -8.46
N ILE A 121 3.66 7.79 -8.91
CA ILE A 121 3.98 7.27 -10.23
C ILE A 121 5.04 6.17 -10.10
N GLU A 122 4.71 4.98 -10.54
CA GLU A 122 5.56 3.79 -10.41
C GLU A 122 5.53 2.95 -11.69
N GLN A 123 6.50 2.04 -11.86
CA GLN A 123 6.43 1.06 -12.94
C GLN A 123 5.27 0.10 -12.69
N SER A 124 4.40 -0.07 -13.69
CA SER A 124 3.28 -1.03 -13.56
C SER A 124 3.78 -2.48 -13.46
N VAL A 125 4.93 -2.76 -14.08
CA VAL A 125 5.60 -4.06 -14.07
C VAL A 125 7.03 -3.85 -13.57
N LYS A 126 7.42 -4.58 -12.51
CA LYS A 126 8.76 -4.47 -11.93
C LYS A 126 9.82 -4.80 -12.97
N GLY A 127 10.76 -3.88 -13.19
CA GLY A 127 11.87 -4.05 -14.12
C GLY A 127 11.56 -3.62 -15.55
N GLN A 128 10.35 -3.12 -15.82
CA GLN A 128 9.96 -2.58 -17.12
C GLN A 128 9.78 -1.06 -17.02
N ALA A 129 10.45 -0.32 -17.90
CA ALA A 129 10.38 1.15 -17.89
C ALA A 129 8.97 1.70 -18.20
N LEU A 130 8.17 0.93 -18.93
CA LEU A 130 6.78 1.21 -19.29
C LEU A 130 5.96 -0.08 -19.24
N PRO A 131 4.65 -0.03 -19.01
CA PRO A 131 3.85 1.17 -18.73
C PRO A 131 4.00 1.67 -17.29
N LEU A 132 3.68 2.93 -17.04
CA LEU A 132 3.68 3.58 -15.73
C LEU A 132 2.28 3.51 -15.11
N SER A 133 2.22 3.19 -13.82
CA SER A 133 1.01 3.23 -13.01
C SER A 133 1.01 4.52 -12.20
N VAL A 134 -0.07 5.27 -12.32
CA VAL A 134 -0.30 6.52 -11.60
C VAL A 134 -1.44 6.31 -10.62
N SER A 135 -1.28 6.74 -9.38
CA SER A 135 -2.35 6.67 -8.38
C SER A 135 -2.51 7.99 -7.63
N TYR A 136 -3.75 8.37 -7.36
CA TYR A 136 -4.11 9.55 -6.57
C TYR A 136 -5.03 9.14 -5.44
N VAL A 137 -4.73 9.61 -4.23
CA VAL A 137 -5.56 9.42 -3.04
C VAL A 137 -6.05 10.77 -2.56
N SER A 138 -7.37 10.96 -2.64
CA SER A 138 -8.08 12.11 -2.06
C SER A 138 -8.43 11.89 -0.60
#